data_AF-A0A529Q829-F1
#
_entry.id   AF-A0A529Q829-F1
#
_cell.length_a   1.000
_cell.length_b   1.000
_cell.length_c   1.000
_cell.angle_alpha   90.00
_cell.angle_beta   90.00
_cell.angle_gamma   90.00
#
_symmetry.space_group_name_H-M   'P 1'
#
loop_
_entity.id
_entity.type
_entity.pdbx_description
1 polymer ?
#
loop_
_entity_poly.entity_id
_entity_poly.type
_entity_poly.pdbx_seq_one_letter_code
_entity_poly.pdbx_strand_id
1 'polypeptide(L)'
;MSNAGNENTTGQAMKRMVIGIVVLVAATALLYLVAGDGFYLWAKAIHVIAVIAWMAGILYLPRLFVYHVDAEKGSVQSETFKVMERRLLRGIINPAMIVTWVFGLWLAWKGFGFQGGWLHTKIALVLILSG
;
A
#
# COMPACT_ATOMS: atom_id res chain seq x y z
N MET A 1 5.26 -1.85 39.37
CA MET A 1 4.05 -2.08 38.54
C MET A 1 4.36 -1.64 37.12
N SER A 2 4.87 -2.54 36.28
CA SER A 2 5.08 -2.29 34.85
C SER A 2 5.14 -3.65 34.15
N ASN A 3 4.62 -3.71 32.92
CA ASN A 3 4.78 -4.81 31.95
C ASN A 3 3.61 -5.80 31.73
N ALA A 4 2.36 -5.33 31.70
CA ALA A 4 1.21 -6.10 31.17
C ALA A 4 0.60 -5.51 29.86
N GLY A 5 1.16 -4.42 29.33
CA GLY A 5 0.59 -3.69 28.18
C GLY A 5 1.30 -3.89 26.83
N ASN A 6 2.35 -4.70 26.75
CA ASN A 6 3.20 -4.81 25.55
C ASN A 6 3.03 -6.14 24.78
N GLU A 7 2.54 -7.20 25.41
CA GLU A 7 2.37 -8.52 24.77
C GLU A 7 1.22 -8.56 23.75
N ASN A 8 0.16 -7.80 24.00
CA ASN A 8 -1.02 -7.66 23.17
C ASN A 8 -0.82 -6.75 21.94
N THR A 9 0.09 -5.77 22.01
CA THR A 9 0.35 -4.84 20.89
C THR A 9 1.25 -5.47 19.82
N THR A 10 2.31 -6.16 20.23
CA THR A 10 3.23 -6.85 19.32
C THR A 10 2.54 -7.99 18.57
N GLY A 11 1.72 -8.79 19.27
CA GLY A 11 0.96 -9.87 18.64
C GLY A 11 -0.10 -9.38 17.65
N GLN A 12 -0.75 -8.25 17.92
CA GLN A 12 -1.73 -7.67 16.99
C GLN A 12 -1.08 -7.02 15.77
N ALA A 13 0.07 -6.36 15.93
CA ALA A 13 0.86 -5.85 14.82
C ALA A 13 1.37 -6.99 13.91
N MET A 14 1.92 -8.04 14.51
CA MET A 14 2.39 -9.23 13.80
C MET A 14 1.25 -9.91 13.01
N LYS A 15 0.08 -10.09 13.62
CA LYS A 15 -1.10 -10.66 12.93
C LYS A 15 -1.51 -9.85 11.70
N ARG A 16 -1.52 -8.52 11.79
CA ARG A 16 -1.87 -7.65 10.65
C ARG A 16 -0.85 -7.73 9.53
N MET A 17 0.43 -7.79 9.87
CA MET A 17 1.51 -7.98 8.90
C MET A 17 1.41 -9.32 8.20
N VAL A 18 1.21 -10.41 8.96
CA VAL A 18 1.05 -11.77 8.42
C VAL A 18 -0.18 -11.85 7.52
N ILE A 19 -1.32 -11.30 7.93
CA ILE A 19 -2.53 -11.26 7.10
C ILE A 19 -2.27 -10.49 5.81
N GLY A 20 -1.58 -9.34 5.87
CA GLY A 20 -1.23 -8.55 4.68
C GLY A 20 -0.36 -9.33 3.69
N ILE A 21 0.69 -9.99 4.18
CA ILE A 21 1.58 -10.82 3.35
C ILE A 21 0.84 -12.02 2.77
N VAL A 22 0.02 -12.70 3.57
CA VAL A 22 -0.77 -13.86 3.11
C VAL A 22 -1.78 -13.43 2.04
N VAL A 23 -2.49 -12.32 2.25
CA VAL A 23 -3.43 -11.78 1.25
C VAL A 23 -2.70 -11.40 -0.03
N LEU A 24 -1.52 -10.76 0.08
CA LEU A 24 -0.71 -10.40 -1.08
C LEU A 24 -0.31 -11.65 -1.89
N VAL A 25 0.29 -12.63 -1.22
CA VAL A 25 0.77 -13.86 -1.86
C VAL A 25 -0.40 -14.66 -2.45
N ALA A 26 -1.50 -14.79 -1.72
CA ALA A 26 -2.70 -15.48 -2.19
C ALA A 26 -3.33 -14.77 -3.39
N ALA A 27 -3.43 -13.44 -3.37
CA ALA A 27 -3.98 -12.66 -4.48
C ALA A 27 -3.10 -12.75 -5.74
N THR A 28 -1.77 -12.66 -5.60
CA THR A 28 -0.83 -12.82 -6.71
C THR A 28 -0.88 -14.24 -7.27
N ALA A 29 -0.92 -15.27 -6.42
CA ALA A 29 -1.02 -16.67 -6.85
C ALA A 29 -2.36 -16.97 -7.53
N LEU A 30 -3.47 -16.47 -6.99
CA LEU A 30 -4.80 -16.62 -7.60
C LEU A 30 -4.85 -15.96 -8.99
N LEU A 31 -4.33 -14.73 -9.10
CA LEU A 31 -4.22 -14.05 -10.39
C LEU A 31 -3.37 -14.84 -11.38
N TYR A 32 -2.29 -15.48 -10.93
CA TYR A 32 -1.45 -16.31 -11.80
C TYR A 32 -2.20 -17.52 -12.37
N LEU A 33 -3.03 -18.20 -11.56
CA LEU A 33 -3.75 -19.39 -11.98
C LEU A 33 -4.98 -19.08 -12.85
N VAL A 34 -5.63 -17.94 -12.64
CA VAL A 34 -6.90 -17.58 -13.31
C VAL A 34 -6.69 -16.69 -14.53
N ALA A 35 -5.64 -15.86 -14.56
CA ALA A 35 -5.41 -14.91 -15.64
C ALA A 35 -4.70 -15.56 -16.83
N GLY A 36 -5.44 -15.77 -17.93
CA GLY A 36 -4.89 -16.14 -19.22
C GLY A 36 -4.07 -15.02 -19.88
N ASP A 37 -3.39 -15.32 -20.98
CA ASP A 37 -2.42 -14.40 -21.60
C ASP A 37 -3.04 -13.09 -22.13
N GLY A 38 -4.34 -13.09 -22.46
CA GLY A 38 -5.10 -11.89 -22.83
C GLY A 38 -5.30 -10.88 -21.68
N PHE A 39 -5.03 -11.26 -20.43
CA PHE A 39 -5.21 -10.40 -19.26
C PHE A 39 -4.06 -9.42 -19.05
N TYR A 40 -2.93 -9.59 -19.73
CA TYR A 40 -1.71 -8.81 -19.48
C TYR A 40 -1.92 -7.29 -19.62
N LEU A 41 -2.68 -6.84 -20.63
CA LEU A 41 -2.96 -5.40 -20.83
C LEU A 41 -3.89 -4.84 -19.74
N TRP A 42 -4.87 -5.62 -19.31
CA TRP A 42 -5.76 -5.25 -18.20
C TRP A 42 -5.01 -5.18 -16.88
N ALA A 43 -4.16 -6.16 -16.58
CA ALA A 43 -3.28 -6.14 -15.42
C ALA A 43 -2.38 -4.89 -15.41
N LYS A 44 -1.81 -4.53 -16.57
CA LYS A 44 -1.00 -3.31 -16.73
C LYS A 44 -1.83 -2.05 -16.49
N ALA A 45 -3.04 -1.96 -17.04
CA ALA A 45 -3.92 -0.81 -16.82
C ALA A 45 -4.29 -0.65 -15.34
N ILE A 46 -4.71 -1.74 -14.68
CA ILE A 46 -5.05 -1.73 -13.26
C ILE A 46 -3.84 -1.33 -12.40
N HIS A 47 -2.66 -1.89 -12.69
CA HIS A 47 -1.42 -1.52 -12.00
C HIS A 47 -1.14 -0.02 -12.10
N VAL A 48 -1.20 0.55 -13.31
CA VAL A 48 -0.93 1.98 -13.51
C VAL A 48 -1.94 2.86 -12.80
N ILE A 49 -3.24 2.53 -12.86
CA ILE A 49 -4.29 3.25 -12.13
C ILE A 49 -4.03 3.20 -10.62
N ALA A 50 -3.68 2.03 -10.09
CA ALA A 50 -3.37 1.85 -8.67
C ALA A 50 -2.14 2.66 -8.24
N VAL A 51 -1.08 2.67 -9.06
CA VAL A 51 0.12 3.48 -8.82
C VAL A 51 -0.22 4.96 -8.77
N ILE A 52 -1.01 5.46 -9.74
CA ILE A 52 -1.40 6.88 -9.78
C ILE A 52 -2.23 7.24 -8.54
N ALA A 53 -3.21 6.42 -8.18
CA ALA A 53 -4.04 6.64 -6.98
C ALA A 53 -3.18 6.65 -5.70
N TRP A 54 -2.22 5.74 -5.61
CA TRP A 54 -1.31 5.65 -4.47
C TRP A 54 -0.38 6.88 -4.38
N MET A 55 0.23 7.27 -5.50
CA MET A 55 1.10 8.46 -5.59
C MET A 55 0.32 9.75 -5.29
N ALA A 56 -0.88 9.90 -5.83
CA ALA A 56 -1.74 11.05 -5.54
C ALA A 56 -2.10 11.13 -4.06
N GLY A 57 -2.39 9.99 -3.42
CA GLY A 57 -2.64 9.91 -1.99
C GLY A 57 -1.43 10.34 -1.15
N ILE A 58 -0.24 9.79 -1.45
CA ILE A 58 1.00 10.15 -0.74
C ILE A 58 1.31 11.65 -0.91
N LEU A 59 1.16 12.21 -2.11
CA LEU A 59 1.47 13.62 -2.35
C LEU A 59 0.47 14.59 -1.70
N TYR A 60 -0.79 14.19 -1.52
CA TYR A 60 -1.80 15.02 -0.86
C TYR A 60 -1.63 15.06 0.67
N LEU A 61 -1.01 14.03 1.25
CA LEU A 61 -0.91 13.81 2.68
C LEU A 61 -0.03 14.85 3.43
N PRO A 62 1.18 15.24 2.95
CA PRO A 62 1.97 16.31 3.55
C PRO A 62 1.23 17.63 3.67
N ARG A 63 0.44 17.99 2.64
CA ARG A 63 -0.35 19.21 2.65
C ARG A 63 -1.40 19.20 3.77
N LEU A 64 -2.05 18.05 3.97
CA LEU A 64 -3.03 17.87 5.03
C LEU A 64 -2.37 17.99 6.42
N PHE A 65 -1.15 17.46 6.58
CA PHE A 65 -0.38 17.58 7.82
C PHE A 65 0.05 19.00 8.15
N VAL A 66 0.45 19.80 7.16
CA VAL A 66 0.75 21.23 7.38
C VAL A 66 -0.48 21.95 7.96
N TYR A 67 -1.66 21.76 7.34
CA TYR A 67 -2.90 22.36 7.84
C TYR A 67 -3.32 21.83 9.21
N HIS A 68 -2.95 20.60 9.56
CA HIS A 68 -3.22 20.05 10.88
C HIS A 68 -2.36 20.70 11.96
N VAL A 69 -1.06 20.90 11.69
CA VAL A 69 -0.13 21.52 12.65
C VAL A 69 -0.52 22.98 12.93
N ASP A 70 -1.02 23.68 11.92
CA ASP A 70 -1.50 25.05 12.05
C ASP A 70 -2.85 25.17 12.80
N ALA A 71 -3.61 24.07 12.91
CA ALA A 71 -4.88 24.06 13.62
C ALA A 71 -4.70 23.95 15.13
N GLU A 72 -5.52 24.68 15.90
CA GLU A 72 -5.45 24.65 17.35
C GLU A 72 -5.80 23.25 17.89
N LYS A 73 -4.98 22.76 18.84
CA LYS A 73 -5.08 21.40 19.36
C LYS A 73 -6.42 21.21 20.08
N GLY A 74 -7.20 20.23 19.62
CA GLY A 74 -8.53 19.95 20.18
C GLY A 74 -9.66 20.77 19.54
N SER A 75 -9.37 21.61 18.55
CA SER A 75 -10.41 22.23 17.73
C SER A 75 -11.17 21.20 16.89
N VAL A 76 -12.41 21.52 16.52
CA VAL A 76 -13.24 20.72 15.59
C VAL A 76 -12.49 20.48 14.27
N GLN A 77 -11.67 21.44 13.85
CA GLN A 77 -10.87 21.36 12.64
C GLN A 77 -9.74 20.32 12.75
N SER A 78 -9.03 20.27 13.89
CA SER A 78 -8.01 19.24 14.15
C SER A 78 -8.61 17.83 14.16
N GLU A 79 -9.76 17.63 14.81
CA GLU A 79 -10.43 16.32 14.80
C GLU A 79 -10.93 15.92 13.41
N THR A 80 -11.41 16.88 12.62
CA THR A 80 -11.80 16.65 11.22
C THR A 80 -10.59 16.22 10.38
N PHE A 81 -9.44 16.88 10.53
CA PHE A 81 -8.21 16.51 9.82
C PHE A 81 -7.73 15.11 10.19
N LYS A 82 -7.78 14.71 11.47
CA LYS A 82 -7.47 13.32 11.90
C LYS A 82 -8.32 12.29 11.17
N VAL A 83 -9.60 12.56 10.99
CA VAL A 83 -10.52 11.66 10.28
C VAL A 83 -10.20 11.62 8.78
N MET A 84 -9.95 12.79 8.17
CA MET A 84 -9.58 12.88 6.75
C MET A 84 -8.27 12.13 6.45
N GLU A 85 -7.24 12.35 7.26
CA GLU A 85 -5.95 11.66 7.16
C GLU A 85 -6.11 10.14 7.27
N ARG A 86 -6.89 9.69 8.27
CA ARG A 86 -7.13 8.26 8.48
C ARG A 86 -7.89 7.62 7.34
N ARG A 87 -8.90 8.31 6.80
CA ARG A 87 -9.68 7.84 5.64
C ARG A 87 -8.83 7.81 4.38
N LEU A 88 -7.98 8.80 4.17
CA LEU A 88 -7.05 8.83 3.04
C LEU A 88 -6.05 7.67 3.12
N LEU A 89 -5.42 7.48 4.28
CA LEU A 89 -4.47 6.39 4.51
C LEU A 89 -5.12 5.01 4.37
N ARG A 90 -6.17 4.73 5.14
CA ARG A 90 -6.77 3.39 5.18
C ARG A 90 -7.73 3.10 4.02
N GLY A 91 -8.36 4.13 3.46
CA GLY A 91 -9.37 3.98 2.43
C GLY A 91 -8.83 4.08 1.00
N ILE A 92 -7.75 4.82 0.78
CA ILE A 92 -7.21 5.06 -0.57
C ILE A 92 -5.77 4.54 -0.68
N ILE A 93 -4.85 5.05 0.13
CA ILE A 93 -3.41 4.77 0.00
C ILE A 93 -3.12 3.28 0.21
N ASN A 94 -3.54 2.70 1.34
CA ASN A 94 -3.28 1.30 1.67
C ASN A 94 -3.85 0.31 0.65
N PRO A 95 -5.14 0.37 0.25
CA PRO A 95 -5.66 -0.54 -0.76
C PRO A 95 -5.00 -0.32 -2.14
N ALA A 96 -4.75 0.92 -2.55
CA ALA A 96 -4.05 1.20 -3.81
C ALA A 96 -2.61 0.65 -3.82
N MET A 97 -1.91 0.73 -2.69
CA MET A 97 -0.58 0.14 -2.50
C MET A 97 -0.63 -1.39 -2.64
N ILE A 98 -1.58 -2.07 -1.99
CA ILE A 98 -1.75 -3.53 -2.09
C ILE A 98 -2.00 -3.94 -3.54
N VAL A 99 -2.93 -3.28 -4.23
CA VAL A 99 -3.24 -3.55 -5.64
C VAL A 99 -2.00 -3.32 -6.52
N THR A 100 -1.28 -2.22 -6.28
CA THR A 100 -0.02 -1.90 -6.99
C THR A 100 0.99 -3.04 -6.88
N TRP A 101 1.21 -3.56 -5.66
CA TRP A 101 2.12 -4.68 -5.42
C TRP A 101 1.66 -5.97 -6.07
N VAL A 102 0.38 -6.35 -5.91
CA VAL A 102 -0.17 -7.60 -6.45
C VAL A 102 -0.02 -7.65 -7.98
N PHE A 103 -0.46 -6.61 -8.68
CA PHE A 103 -0.37 -6.56 -10.14
C PHE A 103 1.06 -6.29 -10.62
N GLY A 104 1.86 -5.53 -9.88
CA GLY A 104 3.27 -5.27 -10.21
C GLY A 104 4.12 -6.54 -10.18
N LEU A 105 3.98 -7.35 -9.13
CA LEU A 105 4.67 -8.64 -9.01
C LEU A 105 4.20 -9.65 -10.06
N TRP A 106 2.89 -9.69 -10.34
CA TRP A 106 2.35 -10.54 -11.40
C TRP A 106 2.93 -10.17 -12.77
N LEU A 107 3.01 -8.88 -13.11
CA LEU A 107 3.61 -8.38 -14.35
C LEU A 107 5.13 -8.65 -14.42
N ALA A 108 5.84 -8.52 -13.30
CA ALA A 108 7.26 -8.84 -13.20
C ALA A 108 7.53 -10.33 -13.51
N TRP A 109 6.65 -11.21 -13.03
CA TRP A 109 6.73 -12.65 -13.28
C TRP A 109 6.40 -13.00 -14.74
N LYS A 110 5.22 -12.64 -15.24
CA LYS A 110 4.75 -13.04 -16.58
C LYS A 110 5.42 -12.28 -17.72
N GLY A 111 5.80 -11.01 -17.51
CA GLY A 111 6.36 -10.16 -18.56
C GLY A 111 7.88 -10.26 -18.70
N PHE A 112 8.60 -10.37 -17.58
CA PHE A 112 10.06 -10.32 -17.57
C PHE A 112 10.72 -11.55 -16.96
N GLY A 113 9.98 -12.46 -16.32
CA GLY A 113 10.56 -13.60 -15.62
C GLY A 113 11.56 -13.20 -14.53
N PHE A 114 11.36 -12.03 -13.91
CA PHE A 114 12.33 -11.40 -13.01
C PHE A 114 13.72 -11.15 -13.63
N GLN A 115 13.82 -11.05 -14.96
CA GLN A 115 15.09 -10.76 -15.61
C GLN A 115 15.29 -9.26 -15.87
N GLY A 116 16.56 -8.84 -15.86
CA GLY A 116 16.99 -7.46 -16.13
C GLY A 116 17.21 -6.62 -14.86
N GLY A 117 18.35 -5.91 -14.82
CA GLY A 117 18.73 -5.06 -13.69
C GLY A 117 17.73 -3.93 -13.43
N TRP A 118 17.13 -3.37 -14.48
CA TRP A 118 16.12 -2.31 -14.36
C TRP A 118 14.92 -2.70 -13.49
N LEU A 119 14.42 -3.93 -13.63
CA LEU A 119 13.28 -4.40 -12.85
C LEU A 119 13.60 -4.49 -11.35
N HIS A 120 14.80 -4.99 -11.03
CA HIS A 120 15.28 -5.07 -9.65
C HIS A 120 15.43 -3.68 -9.03
N THR A 121 16.06 -2.75 -9.75
CA THR A 121 16.18 -1.35 -9.31
C THR A 121 14.80 -0.73 -9.08
N LYS A 122 13.85 -0.96 -9.99
CA LYS A 122 12.48 -0.46 -9.86
C LYS A 122 11.78 -1.02 -8.62
N ILE A 123 11.86 -2.33 -8.37
CA ILE A 123 11.26 -2.97 -7.19
C ILE A 123 11.90 -2.44 -5.91
N ALA A 124 13.23 -2.29 -5.88
CA ALA A 124 13.94 -1.74 -4.71
C ALA A 124 13.47 -0.32 -4.37
N LEU A 125 13.30 0.55 -5.38
CA LEU A 125 12.78 1.90 -5.18
C LEU A 125 11.34 1.89 -4.63
N VAL A 126 10.48 1.00 -5.14
CA VAL A 126 9.10 0.88 -4.68
C VAL A 126 9.03 0.31 -3.25
N LEU A 127 9.93 -0.60 -2.88
CA LEU A 127 10.07 -1.08 -1.49
C LEU A 127 10.40 0.07 -0.56
N ILE A 128 11.37 0.91 -0.93
CA ILE A 128 11.76 2.09 -0.12
C ILE A 128 10.58 3.06 0.02
N LEU A 129 9.80 3.28 -1.05
CA LEU A 129 8.64 4.16 -1.00
C LEU A 129 7.48 3.59 -0.15
N SER A 130 7.42 2.27 0.02
CA SER A 130 6.34 1.60 0.75
C SER A 130 6.60 1.49 2.27
N GLY A 131 7.83 1.74 2.72
CA GLY A 131 8.26 1.69 4.12
C GLY A 131 8.22 3.06 4.80
#